data_AF-A0A0G0FK82-F1
#
_entry.id   AF-A0A0G0FK82-F1
#
_cell.length_a   1.000
_cell.length_b   1.000
_cell.length_c   1.000
_cell.angle_alpha   90.00
_cell.angle_beta   90.00
_cell.angle_gamma   90.00
#
_symmetry.space_group_name_H-M   'P 1'
#
loop_
_entity.id
_entity.type
_entity.pdbx_description
1 polymer ?
#
loop_
_entity_poly.entity_id
_entity_poly.type
_entity_poly.pdbx_seq_one_letter_code
_entity_poly.pdbx_strand_id
1 'polypeptide(L)'
;MDLFSTKIVYGAQSLNQFIANVDREIINPLILFLFALALVYFLYGLFEFIANGANDEKKTTGKSHMLWGVVGLTIMMGVWFILGVIMST
;
A
#
# COMPACT_ATOMS: atom_id res chain seq x y z
N MET A 1 33.73 -21.13 19.04
CA MET A 1 32.34 -20.63 18.98
C MET A 1 31.48 -21.62 19.74
N ASP A 2 30.67 -21.16 20.70
CA ASP A 2 29.80 -22.03 21.48
C ASP A 2 28.70 -22.62 20.58
N LEU A 3 28.44 -23.93 20.72
CA LEU A 3 27.34 -24.65 20.06
C LEU A 3 25.98 -23.98 20.28
N PHE A 4 25.77 -23.34 21.44
CA PHE A 4 24.54 -22.60 21.74
C PHE A 4 24.40 -21.31 20.91
N SER A 5 25.48 -20.54 20.77
CA SER A 5 25.50 -19.31 19.95
C SER A 5 25.23 -19.63 18.47
N THR A 6 25.84 -20.70 17.96
CA THR A 6 25.72 -21.07 16.55
C THR A 6 24.28 -21.47 16.19
N LYS A 7 23.59 -22.23 17.05
CA LYS A 7 22.18 -22.61 16.84
C LYS A 7 21.21 -21.42 16.88
N ILE A 8 21.43 -20.49 17.80
CA ILE A 8 20.60 -19.27 17.90
C ILE A 8 20.81 -18.39 16.66
N VAL A 9 22.05 -18.25 16.18
CA VAL A 9 22.36 -17.49 14.95
C VAL A 9 21.70 -18.12 13.72
N TYR A 10 21.79 -19.44 13.54
CA TYR A 10 21.13 -20.11 12.41
C TYR A 10 19.60 -20.00 12.47
N GLY A 11 19.00 -20.09 13.66
CA GLY A 11 17.55 -19.91 13.84
C GLY A 11 17.08 -18.48 13.57
N ALA A 12 17.84 -17.47 14.01
CA ALA A 12 17.56 -16.08 13.69
C ALA A 12 17.73 -15.78 12.19
N GLN A 13 18.74 -16.37 11.55
CA GLN A 13 18.98 -16.20 10.11
C GLN A 13 17.85 -16.79 9.26
N SER A 14 17.33 -17.97 9.61
CA SER A 14 16.22 -18.59 8.88
C SER A 14 14.91 -17.81 9.03
N LEU A 15 14.64 -17.27 10.22
CA LEU A 15 13.48 -16.39 10.45
C LEU A 15 13.60 -15.09 9.66
N ASN A 16 14.76 -14.43 9.70
CA ASN A 16 15.00 -13.20 8.95
C ASN A 16 14.87 -13.44 7.45
N GLN A 17 15.37 -14.56 6.95
CA GLN A 17 15.22 -14.95 5.54
C GLN A 17 13.76 -15.19 5.17
N PHE A 18 13.00 -15.86 6.03
CA PHE A 18 11.56 -16.07 5.80
C PHE A 18 10.81 -14.74 5.74
N ILE A 19 11.03 -13.84 6.71
CA ILE A 19 10.39 -12.52 6.73
C ILE A 19 10.76 -11.72 5.49
N ALA A 20 12.04 -11.69 5.11
CA ALA A 20 12.50 -10.98 3.92
C ALA A 20 11.87 -11.54 2.62
N ASN A 21 11.73 -12.86 2.52
CA ASN A 21 11.08 -13.48 1.37
C ASN A 21 9.58 -13.15 1.32
N VAL A 22 8.88 -13.18 2.46
CA VAL A 22 7.46 -12.80 2.53
C VAL A 22 7.28 -11.33 2.15
N ASP A 23 8.13 -10.44 2.66
CA ASP A 23 8.06 -9.02 2.34
C ASP A 23 8.29 -8.77 0.84
N ARG A 24 9.34 -9.37 0.28
CA ARG A 24 9.72 -9.22 -1.13
C ARG A 24 8.69 -9.81 -2.09
N GLU A 25 8.20 -11.01 -1.83
CA GLU A 25 7.40 -11.78 -2.79
C GLU A 25 5.89 -11.58 -2.60
N ILE A 26 5.44 -11.12 -1.43
CA ILE A 26 4.02 -10.97 -1.11
C ILE A 26 3.68 -9.52 -0.78
N ILE A 27 4.32 -8.94 0.23
CA ILE A 27 3.91 -7.63 0.76
C ILE A 27 4.18 -6.51 -0.24
N ASN A 28 5.39 -6.41 -0.79
CA ASN A 28 5.74 -5.35 -1.75
C ASN A 28 4.90 -5.40 -3.03
N PRO A 29 4.70 -6.56 -3.69
CA PRO A 29 3.79 -6.67 -4.83
C PRO A 29 2.34 -6.32 -4.48
N LEU A 30 1.86 -6.73 -3.31
CA LEU A 30 0.50 -6.42 -2.86
C LEU A 30 0.30 -4.91 -2.63
N ILE A 31 1.27 -4.22 -2.02
CA ILE A 31 1.24 -2.76 -1.84
C ILE A 31 1.14 -2.07 -3.21
N LEU A 32 2.00 -2.46 -4.16
CA LEU A 32 1.98 -1.91 -5.52
C LEU A 32 0.62 -2.16 -6.21
N PHE A 33 0.06 -3.36 -6.05
CA PHE A 33 -1.23 -3.72 -6.60
C PHE A 33 -2.37 -2.88 -5.99
N LEU A 34 -2.41 -2.74 -4.66
CA LEU A 34 -3.41 -1.91 -3.97
C LEU A 34 -3.28 -0.43 -4.35
N PHE A 35 -2.06 0.08 -4.53
CA PHE A 35 -1.84 1.43 -5.04
C PHE A 35 -2.40 1.61 -6.44
N ALA A 36 -2.14 0.66 -7.35
CA ALA A 36 -2.68 0.69 -8.70
C ALA A 36 -4.22 0.65 -8.70
N LEU A 37 -4.83 -0.18 -7.85
CA LEU A 37 -6.28 -0.23 -7.69
C LEU A 37 -6.86 1.09 -7.18
N ALA A 38 -6.24 1.70 -6.17
CA ALA A 38 -6.68 3.00 -5.64
C ALA A 38 -6.60 4.10 -6.70
N LEU A 39 -5.52 4.12 -7.50
CA LEU A 39 -5.35 5.06 -8.61
C LEU A 39 -6.40 4.83 -9.70
N VAL A 40 -6.65 3.58 -10.10
CA VAL A 40 -7.68 3.25 -11.10
C VAL A 40 -9.07 3.67 -10.60
N TYR A 41 -9.39 3.41 -9.34
CA TYR A 41 -10.67 3.79 -8.74
C TYR A 41 -10.85 5.32 -8.68
N PHE A 42 -9.79 6.05 -8.35
CA PHE A 42 -9.76 7.50 -8.43
C PHE A 42 -10.02 8.00 -9.86
N LEU A 43 -9.31 7.46 -10.84
CA LEU A 43 -9.46 7.83 -12.25
C LEU A 43 -10.86 7.50 -12.79
N TYR A 44 -11.44 6.38 -12.36
CA TYR A 44 -12.81 6.01 -12.68
C TYR A 44 -13.80 7.06 -12.15
N GLY A 45 -13.66 7.47 -10.88
CA GLY A 45 -14.47 8.54 -10.31
C GLY A 45 -14.30 9.88 -11.04
N LEU A 46 -13.07 10.21 -11.45
CA LEU A 46 -12.76 11.41 -12.22
C LEU A 46 -13.45 11.39 -13.59
N PHE A 47 -13.36 10.27 -14.29
CA PHE A 47 -14.03 10.08 -15.57
C PHE A 47 -15.55 10.22 -15.42
N GLU A 48 -16.15 9.56 -14.43
CA GLU A 48 -17.59 9.64 -14.14
C GLU A 48 -18.03 11.07 -13.80
N PHE A 49 -17.22 11.80 -13.03
CA PHE A 49 -17.48 13.18 -12.65
C PHE A 49 -17.48 14.13 -13.86
N ILE A 50 -16.53 13.97 -14.78
CA ILE A 50 -16.43 14.80 -16.00
C ILE A 50 -17.52 14.43 -17.00
N ALA A 51 -17.72 13.13 -17.26
CA ALA A 51 -18.65 12.63 -18.28
C ALA A 51 -20.12 12.94 -17.94
N ASN A 52 -20.48 12.99 -16.65
CA ASN A 52 -21.85 13.21 -16.21
C ASN A 52 -22.11 14.63 -15.66
N GLY A 53 -21.37 15.64 -16.13
CA GLY A 53 -21.43 17.01 -15.60
C GLY A 53 -22.84 17.67 -15.59
N ALA A 54 -23.78 17.18 -16.40
CA ALA A 54 -25.16 17.66 -16.49
C ALA A 54 -26.17 16.88 -15.60
N ASN A 55 -25.75 15.76 -15.00
CA ASN A 55 -26.60 14.95 -14.12
C ASN A 55 -26.04 14.98 -12.68
N ASP A 56 -26.73 15.68 -11.78
CA ASP A 56 -26.26 15.92 -10.41
C ASP A 56 -26.05 14.63 -9.60
N GLU A 57 -26.84 13.59 -9.84
CA GLU A 57 -26.74 12.30 -9.11
C GLU A 57 -25.49 11.51 -9.50
N LYS A 58 -25.19 11.45 -10.81
CA LYS A 58 -23.97 10.79 -11.28
C LYS A 58 -22.71 11.60 -10.96
N LYS A 59 -22.85 12.92 -10.88
CA LYS A 59 -21.78 13.82 -10.46
C LYS A 59 -21.43 13.64 -8.97
N THR A 60 -22.40 13.48 -8.08
CA THR A 60 -22.13 13.17 -6.66
C THR A 60 -21.49 11.79 -6.50
N THR A 61 -21.91 10.81 -7.31
CA THR A 61 -21.32 9.47 -7.33
C THR A 61 -19.86 9.50 -7.76
N GLY A 62 -19.53 10.16 -8.88
CA GLY A 62 -18.15 10.33 -9.33
C GLY A 62 -17.26 11.04 -8.30
N LYS A 63 -17.79 12.05 -7.60
CA LYS A 63 -17.08 12.68 -6.46
C LYS A 63 -16.78 11.71 -5.32
N SER A 64 -17.73 10.86 -4.96
CA SER A 64 -17.54 9.84 -3.93
C SER A 64 -16.42 8.87 -4.32
N HIS A 65 -16.44 8.39 -5.57
CA HIS A 65 -15.41 7.49 -6.09
C HIS A 65 -14.01 8.13 -6.08
N MET A 66 -13.90 9.40 -6.50
CA MET A 66 -12.64 10.16 -6.38
C MET A 66 -12.18 10.25 -4.93
N LEU A 67 -13.07 10.58 -3.99
CA LEU A 67 -12.72 10.74 -2.58
C LEU A 67 -12.16 9.45 -1.99
N TRP A 68 -12.82 8.32 -2.22
CA TRP A 68 -12.36 7.02 -1.75
C TRP A 68 -11.01 6.61 -2.36
N GLY A 69 -10.78 6.93 -3.63
CA GLY A 69 -9.47 6.76 -4.28
C GLY A 69 -8.38 7.60 -3.60
N VAL A 70 -8.65 8.89 -3.33
CA VAL A 70 -7.72 9.80 -2.63
C VAL A 70 -7.43 9.32 -1.21
N VAL A 71 -8.44 8.85 -0.48
CA VAL A 71 -8.26 8.29 0.87
C VAL A 71 -7.31 7.09 0.82
N GLY A 72 -7.51 6.18 -0.13
CA GLY A 72 -6.61 5.04 -0.35
C GLY A 72 -5.17 5.46 -0.62
N LEU A 73 -4.96 6.42 -1.54
CA LEU A 73 -3.64 6.96 -1.86
C LEU A 73 -2.99 7.67 -0.67
N THR A 74 -3.79 8.39 0.13
CA THR A 74 -3.31 9.12 1.32
C THR A 74 -2.82 8.16 2.41
N ILE A 75 -3.55 7.07 2.65
CA ILE A 75 -3.12 6.02 3.60
C ILE A 75 -1.77 5.43 3.17
N MET A 76 -1.60 5.15 1.88
CA MET A 76 -0.32 4.65 1.35
C MET A 76 0.81 5.65 1.59
N MET A 77 0.61 6.93 1.28
CA MET A 77 1.61 7.96 1.59
C MET A 77 1.90 8.06 3.09
N GLY A 78 0.89 7.90 3.94
CA GLY A 78 1.04 7.88 5.40
C GLY A 78 1.95 6.75 5.90
N VAL A 79 1.82 5.55 5.32
CA VAL A 79 2.71 4.42 5.65
C VAL A 79 4.17 4.75 5.30
N TRP A 80 4.43 5.25 4.09
CA TRP A 80 5.79 5.62 3.66
C TRP A 80 6.37 6.75 4.52
N PHE A 81 5.55 7.73 4.90
CA PHE A 81 5.95 8.79 5.81
C PHE A 81 6.38 8.23 7.17
N ILE A 82 5.56 7.36 7.78
CA ILE A 82 5.87 6.75 9.07
C ILE A 82 7.14 5.89 8.99
N LEU A 83 7.27 5.05 7.95
CA LEU A 83 8.47 4.25 7.72
C LEU A 83 9.71 5.13 7.57
N GLY A 84 9.62 6.22 6.82
CA GLY A 84 10.72 7.18 6.65
C GLY A 84 11.16 7.80 7.98
N VAL A 85 10.22 8.19 8.83
CA VAL A 85 10.52 8.73 10.16
C VAL A 85 11.22 7.67 11.03
N ILE A 86 10.67 6.46 11.09
CA ILE A 86 11.21 5.36 11.91
C ILE A 86 12.60 4.94 11.44
N MET A 87 12.82 4.79 10.13
CA MET A 87 14.11 4.34 9.58
C MET A 87 15.19 5.43 9.64
N SER A 88 14.80 6.70 9.80
CA SER A 88 15.74 7.82 9.92
C SER A 88 16.32 8.01 11.33
N THR A 89 15.79 7.31 12.33
CA THR A 89 16.26 7.32 13.72
C THR A 89 16.94 6.01 14.06
#